data_AF-A0A7Z7HU15-F1
#
_entry.id   AF-A0A7Z7HU15-F1
#
_cell.length_a   1.000
_cell.length_b   1.000
_cell.length_c   1.000
_cell.angle_alpha   90.00
_cell.angle_beta   90.00
_cell.angle_gamma   90.00
#
_symmetry.space_group_name_H-M   'P 1'
#
loop_
_entity.id
_entity.type
_entity.pdbx_description
1 polymer ?
#
loop_
_entity_poly.entity_id
_entity_poly.type
_entity_poly.pdbx_seq_one_letter_code
_entity_poly.pdbx_strand_id
1 'polypeptide(L)' 'MSTGASDKVADQGRNDAESKDVSLQVMVPAHIKREVSLKAAQEGTTQRTIILSALKAVGFMVKDEELCDKRKMR' A
#
# COMPACT_ATOMS: atom_id res chain seq x y z
N MET A 1 -43.99 -10.86 9.00
CA MET A 1 -43.52 -9.46 8.88
C MET A 1 -42.16 -9.41 9.60
N SER A 2 -41.02 -9.69 8.96
CA SER A 2 -40.15 -8.76 8.19
C SER A 2 -40.10 -7.38 8.85
N THR A 3 -38.96 -6.81 9.29
CA THR A 3 -37.60 -6.63 8.71
C THR A 3 -36.64 -6.16 9.84
N GLY A 4 -35.31 -6.24 9.85
CA GLY A 4 -34.23 -6.63 8.93
C GLY A 4 -32.96 -6.87 9.79
N ALA A 5 -31.99 -7.71 9.44
CA ALA A 5 -30.99 -7.55 8.37
C ALA A 5 -30.42 -6.12 8.31
N SER A 6 -29.13 -5.82 8.37
CA SER A 6 -27.88 -6.56 8.47
C SER A 6 -26.81 -5.47 8.51
N ASP A 7 -25.88 -5.48 9.46
CA ASP A 7 -24.58 -4.81 9.29
C ASP A 7 -23.49 -5.68 9.91
N LYS A 8 -23.40 -6.90 9.38
CA LYS A 8 -22.21 -7.71 9.52
C LYS A 8 -21.28 -7.24 8.40
N VAL A 9 -20.45 -6.25 8.69
CA VAL A 9 -19.37 -5.84 7.78
C VAL A 9 -18.44 -7.04 7.68
N ALA A 10 -18.66 -7.81 6.61
CA ALA A 10 -17.89 -8.99 6.29
C ALA A 10 -16.51 -8.50 5.87
N ASP A 11 -15.58 -8.50 6.83
CA ASP A 11 -14.15 -8.59 6.58
C ASP A 11 -13.87 -9.95 5.93
N GLN A 12 -14.27 -10.08 4.65
CA GLN A 12 -13.95 -11.23 3.84
C GLN A 12 -12.50 -11.09 3.42
N GLY A 13 -11.65 -11.79 4.16
CA GLY A 13 -10.29 -12.14 3.75
C GLY A 13 -10.27 -12.54 2.28
N ARG A 14 -9.73 -11.65 1.44
CA ARG A 14 -9.31 -12.02 0.10
C ARG A 14 -8.00 -12.79 0.24
N ASN A 15 -8.14 -14.11 0.22
CA ASN A 15 -7.16 -15.12 -0.16
C ASN A 15 -5.70 -14.67 -0.11
N ASP A 16 -4.93 -15.28 0.81
CA ASP A 16 -3.46 -15.36 0.82
C ASP A 16 -2.93 -16.17 -0.38
N ALA A 17 -3.37 -15.83 -1.59
CA ALA A 17 -2.72 -16.21 -2.83
C ALA A 17 -1.56 -15.24 -3.02
N GLU A 18 -0.40 -15.61 -2.49
CA GLU A 18 0.95 -15.16 -2.87
C GLU A 18 0.92 -13.82 -3.64
N SER A 19 0.83 -12.72 -2.89
CA SER A 19 0.49 -11.39 -3.41
C SER A 19 1.50 -10.92 -4.44
N LYS A 20 1.24 -11.25 -5.71
CA LYS A 20 2.04 -10.82 -6.84
C LYS A 20 1.96 -9.30 -6.93
N ASP A 21 3.12 -8.64 -6.85
CA ASP A 21 3.19 -7.20 -7.07
C ASP A 21 2.65 -6.88 -8.48
N VAL A 22 1.69 -5.96 -8.56
CA VAL A 22 1.14 -5.43 -9.82
C VAL A 22 1.54 -3.97 -10.00
N SER A 23 1.64 -3.50 -11.24
CA SER A 23 2.01 -2.11 -11.52
C SER A 23 0.84 -1.15 -11.29
N LEU A 24 1.10 -0.09 -10.53
CA LEU A 24 0.22 1.07 -10.41
C LEU A 24 0.83 2.23 -11.22
N GLN A 25 0.17 2.63 -12.31
CA GLN A 25 0.62 3.72 -13.18
C GLN A 25 -0.28 4.94 -13.01
N VAL A 26 0.31 6.06 -12.62
CA VAL A 26 -0.38 7.35 -12.47
C VAL A 26 0.55 8.49 -12.85
N MET A 27 -0.02 9.64 -13.22
CA MET A 27 0.74 10.86 -13.41
C MET A 27 0.76 11.69 -12.13
N VAL A 28 1.91 12.26 -11.82
CA VAL A 28 2.09 13.16 -10.68
C VAL A 28 2.84 14.42 -11.13
N PRO A 29 2.68 15.55 -10.43
CA PRO A 29 3.51 16.72 -10.67
C PRO A 29 5.00 16.40 -10.53
N ALA A 30 5.85 17.03 -11.35
CA ALA A 30 7.28 16.74 -11.39
C ALA A 30 7.99 16.95 -10.04
N HIS A 31 7.57 17.98 -9.28
CA HIS A 31 8.13 18.26 -7.95
C HIS A 31 7.81 17.15 -6.94
N ILE A 32 6.58 16.62 -6.95
CA ILE A 32 6.18 15.50 -6.08
C ILE A 32 7.02 14.25 -6.37
N LYS A 33 7.24 13.90 -7.64
CA LYS A 33 8.11 12.76 -8.01
C LYS A 33 9.52 12.93 -7.43
N ARG A 34 10.06 14.16 -7.50
CA ARG A 34 11.39 14.50 -6.96
C ARG A 34 11.41 14.39 -5.44
N GLU A 35 10.42 14.92 -4.75
CA GLU A 35 10.29 14.86 -3.29
C GLU A 35 10.20 13.42 -2.80
N VAL A 36 9.38 12.58 -3.43
CA VAL A 36 9.29 11.14 -3.10
C VAL A 36 10.66 10.45 -3.27
N SER A 37 11.38 10.78 -4.34
CA SER A 37 12.72 10.22 -4.59
C SER A 37 13.72 10.65 -3.52
N LEU A 38 13.71 11.92 -3.13
CA LEU A 38 14.58 12.45 -2.07
C LEU A 38 14.27 11.84 -0.71
N LYS A 39 12.98 11.74 -0.36
CA LYS A 39 12.55 11.16 0.91
C LYS A 39 12.96 9.69 1.04
N ALA A 40 12.77 8.90 -0.03
CA ALA A 40 13.22 7.50 -0.05
C ALA A 40 14.73 7.37 0.17
N ALA A 41 15.53 8.26 -0.44
CA ALA A 41 16.97 8.28 -0.25
C ALA A 41 17.37 8.66 1.18
N GLN A 42 16.72 9.67 1.77
CA GLN A 42 16.96 10.13 3.14
C GLN A 42 16.62 9.04 4.18
N GLU A 43 15.54 8.31 3.98
CA GLU A 43 15.08 7.25 4.89
C GLU A 43 15.78 5.91 4.66
N GLY A 44 16.59 5.77 3.60
CA GLY A 44 17.21 4.50 3.23
C GLY A 44 16.19 3.44 2.81
N THR A 45 15.06 3.86 2.24
CA THR A 45 13.96 3.00 1.79
C THR A 45 13.79 3.09 0.26
N THR A 46 12.70 2.53 -0.28
CA THR A 46 12.34 2.66 -1.70
C THR A 46 11.18 3.64 -1.87
N GLN A 47 11.04 4.20 -3.08
CA GLN A 47 9.83 4.96 -3.43
C GLN A 47 8.56 4.12 -3.22
N ARG A 48 8.62 2.81 -3.49
CA ARG A 48 7.52 1.87 -3.20
C ARG A 48 7.15 1.88 -1.73
N THR A 49 8.12 1.80 -0.82
CA THR A 49 7.87 1.86 0.63
C THR A 49 7.23 3.19 1.05
N ILE A 50 7.71 4.32 0.52
CA ILE A 50 7.11 5.64 0.77
C ILE A 50 5.64 5.66 0.31
N ILE A 51 5.37 5.21 -0.92
CA ILE A 51 4.03 5.20 -1.51
C ILE A 51 3.10 4.28 -0.73
N LEU A 52 3.52 3.05 -0.43
CA LEU A 52 2.70 2.09 0.33
C LEU A 52 2.42 2.58 1.76
N SER A 53 3.39 3.23 2.40
CA SER A 53 3.20 3.83 3.72
C SER A 53 2.18 4.97 3.67
N ALA A 54 2.22 5.79 2.62
CA ALA A 54 1.24 6.84 2.40
C ALA A 54 -0.17 6.27 2.14
N LEU A 55 -0.28 5.22 1.31
CA LEU A 55 -1.55 4.53 1.07
C LEU A 55 -2.11 3.92 2.37
N LYS A 56 -1.26 3.30 3.18
CA LYS A 56 -1.64 2.80 4.52
C LYS A 56 -2.17 3.92 5.41
N ALA A 57 -1.48 5.06 5.45
CA ALA A 57 -1.90 6.22 6.24
C ALA A 57 -3.23 6.83 5.78
N VAL A 58 -3.58 6.69 4.49
CA VAL A 58 -4.88 7.11 3.92
C VAL A 58 -6.00 6.10 4.20
N GLY A 59 -5.67 4.88 4.66
CA GLY A 59 -6.64 3.86 5.07
C GLY A 59 -6.73 2.64 4.13
N PHE A 60 -5.83 2.51 3.16
CA PHE A 60 -5.74 1.26 2.39
C PHE A 60 -5.14 0.14 3.26
N MET A 61 -5.66 -1.08 3.12
CA MET A 61 -5.06 -2.25 3.78
C MET A 61 -3.73 -2.61 3.12
N VAL A 62 -2.65 -2.30 3.83
CA VAL A 62 -1.27 -2.67 3.47
C VAL A 62 -0.66 -3.36 4.70
N LYS A 63 -0.29 -4.64 4.54
CA LYS A 63 0.32 -5.41 5.63
C LYS A 63 1.74 -4.87 5.89
N ASP A 64 2.21 -4.91 7.13
CA ASP A 64 3.57 -4.42 7.45
C ASP A 64 4.67 -5.21 6.73
N GLU A 65 4.42 -6.49 6.48
CA GLU A 65 5.27 -7.37 5.66
C GLU A 65 5.44 -6.84 4.21
N GLU A 66 4.43 -6.14 3.68
CA GLU A 66 4.45 -5.58 2.33
C GLU A 66 5.24 -4.27 2.24
N LEU A 67 5.48 -3.59 3.38
CA LEU A 67 6.26 -2.35 3.44
C LEU A 67 7.77 -2.58 3.34
N CYS A 68 8.22 -3.80 3.64
CA CYS A 68 9.62 -4.19 3.62
C CYS A 68 10.29 -3.93 2.25
N ASP A 69 11.49 -3.35 2.29
CA ASP A 69 12.32 -3.21 1.09
C ASP A 69 12.81 -4.60 0.64
N LYS A 70 12.22 -5.12 -0.44
CA LYS A 70 12.58 -6.41 -1.03
C LYS A 70 14.03 -6.48 -1.52
N ARG A 71 14.76 -5.35 -1.64
CA ARG A 71 16.20 -5.37 -1.92
C ARG A 71 17.01 -5.95 -0.76
N LYS A 72 16.54 -5.80 0.48
CA LYS A 72 17.21 -6.35 1.68
C LYS A 72 17.01 -7.86 1.84
N MET A 73 16.11 -8.45 1.04
CA MET A 73 15.78 -9.88 1.08
C MET A 73 16.55 -10.70 0.03
N ARG A 74 17.31 -10.05 -0.87
CA ARG A 74 18.19 -10.67 -1.87
C ARG A 74 19.64 -10.59 -1.44
#